data_AF-A0A1F1SBS6-F1
#
_entry.id   AF-A0A1F1SBS6-F1
#
_cell.length_a   1.000
_cell.length_b   1.000
_cell.length_c   1.000
_cell.angle_alpha   90.00
_cell.angle_beta   90.00
_cell.angle_gamma   90.00
#
_symmetry.space_group_name_H-M   'P 1'
#
loop_
_entity.id
_entity.type
_entity.pdbx_description
1 polymer ?
#
loop_
_entity_poly.entity_id
_entity_poly.type
_entity_poly.pdbx_seq_one_letter_code
_entity_poly.pdbx_strand_id
1 'polypeptide(L)'
;MKTKNFEQLRSDYLRDLSNQQPAAHTHPGSDNYARATALAALAEGQYQHQEWILRQVFADTADTAYLERHCAMYRIWRKAAAAAAGSIRISGAPNTVLPVGLVTQVGDIAYQTSAAGQTDSSGQALIACHCLSTGAAGNQPDNTPAKLQSPPAGIEADAVLTSMVGGTDIESDAALLDRLLSRLRQPPAGGNAYDYYRWAMDVPGVEAAFVYPLRRGLGTVDVAILTASGLPSPDVVRAPRVPKLRTPR
;
A
#
# COMPACT_ATOMS: atom_id res chain seq x y z
N MET A 1 -21.63 -6.70 -22.76
CA MET A 1 -22.53 -5.90 -23.62
C MET A 1 -21.85 -4.57 -23.84
N LYS A 2 -21.56 -4.18 -25.08
CA LYS A 2 -20.83 -2.93 -25.37
C LYS A 2 -21.80 -1.75 -25.33
N THR A 3 -21.44 -0.71 -24.60
CA THR A 3 -22.22 0.54 -24.54
C THR A 3 -22.38 1.12 -25.93
N LYS A 4 -23.61 1.51 -26.30
CA LYS A 4 -23.90 2.12 -27.59
C LYS A 4 -23.34 3.53 -27.64
N ASN A 5 -22.71 3.90 -28.75
CA ASN A 5 -22.23 5.26 -28.96
C ASN A 5 -23.35 6.19 -29.47
N PHE A 6 -23.08 7.49 -29.51
CA PHE A 6 -23.98 8.53 -29.99
C PHE A 6 -24.66 8.19 -31.33
N GLU A 7 -23.88 7.76 -32.32
CA GLU A 7 -24.39 7.49 -33.66
C GLU A 7 -25.37 6.30 -33.68
N GLN A 8 -25.05 5.24 -32.92
CA GLN A 8 -25.91 4.08 -32.76
C GLN A 8 -27.22 4.46 -32.06
N LEU A 9 -27.16 5.29 -31.02
CA LEU A 9 -28.35 5.73 -30.28
C LEU A 9 -29.27 6.58 -31.12
N ARG A 10 -28.71 7.54 -31.86
CA ARG A 10 -29.48 8.37 -32.80
C ARG A 10 -30.13 7.51 -33.88
N SER A 11 -29.37 6.58 -34.45
CA SER A 11 -29.86 5.69 -35.52
C SER A 11 -30.96 4.77 -35.04
N ASP A 12 -30.84 4.21 -33.83
CA ASP A 12 -31.88 3.39 -33.22
C ASP A 12 -33.17 4.19 -32.98
N TYR A 13 -33.07 5.41 -32.43
CA TYR A 13 -34.24 6.28 -32.23
C TYR A 13 -34.96 6.57 -33.55
N LEU A 14 -34.22 6.95 -34.60
CA LEU A 14 -34.80 7.27 -35.91
C LEU A 14 -35.39 6.04 -36.59
N ARG A 15 -34.76 4.87 -36.45
CA ARG A 15 -35.29 3.60 -36.94
C ARG A 15 -36.62 3.27 -36.26
N ASP A 16 -36.67 3.37 -34.93
CA ASP A 16 -37.86 3.03 -34.17
C ASP A 16 -39.00 4.03 -34.47
N LEU A 17 -38.69 5.32 -34.65
CA LEU A 17 -39.64 6.32 -35.09
C LEU A 17 -40.20 6.02 -36.49
N SER A 18 -39.33 5.67 -37.45
CA SER A 18 -39.76 5.31 -38.82
C SER A 18 -40.64 4.07 -38.84
N ASN A 19 -40.42 3.11 -37.94
CA ASN A 19 -41.22 1.90 -37.84
C ASN A 19 -42.61 2.18 -37.27
N GLN A 20 -42.72 3.08 -36.30
CA GLN A 20 -44.00 3.45 -35.68
C GLN A 20 -44.79 4.45 -36.53
N GLN A 21 -44.10 5.37 -37.21
CA GLN A 21 -44.68 6.44 -38.01
C GLN A 21 -43.94 6.55 -39.35
N PRO A 22 -44.33 5.77 -40.38
CA PRO A 22 -43.67 5.77 -41.68
C PRO A 22 -43.66 7.13 -42.40
N ALA A 23 -44.59 8.02 -42.08
CA ALA A 23 -44.67 9.37 -42.64
C ALA A 23 -43.75 10.39 -41.93
N ALA A 24 -43.09 10.04 -40.83
CA ALA A 24 -42.23 10.96 -40.09
C ALA A 24 -40.95 11.28 -40.87
N HIS A 25 -40.60 12.56 -40.98
CA HIS A 25 -39.32 12.97 -41.57
C HIS A 25 -38.16 12.64 -40.63
N THR A 26 -37.16 11.88 -41.10
CA THR A 26 -36.00 11.44 -40.30
C THR A 26 -34.65 11.88 -40.89
N HIS A 27 -34.64 12.59 -42.01
CA HIS A 27 -33.41 13.08 -42.66
C HIS A 27 -32.66 14.11 -41.77
N PRO A 28 -31.35 14.36 -42.00
CA PRO A 28 -30.52 15.25 -41.17
C PRO A 28 -31.06 16.66 -40.92
N GLY A 29 -31.86 17.21 -41.85
CA GLY A 29 -32.48 18.53 -41.69
C GLY A 29 -33.85 18.54 -40.98
N SER A 30 -34.33 17.39 -40.47
CA SER A 30 -35.65 17.31 -39.83
C SER A 30 -35.58 17.68 -38.35
N ASP A 31 -36.68 18.20 -37.82
CA ASP A 31 -36.84 18.41 -36.37
C ASP A 31 -36.66 17.09 -35.58
N ASN A 32 -37.16 15.97 -36.10
CA ASN A 32 -36.95 14.66 -35.48
C ASN A 32 -35.47 14.26 -35.41
N TYR A 33 -34.66 14.59 -36.42
CA TYR A 33 -33.22 14.33 -36.38
C TYR A 33 -32.49 15.20 -35.36
N ALA A 34 -32.90 16.47 -35.23
CA ALA A 34 -32.37 17.36 -34.19
C ALA A 34 -32.72 16.85 -32.78
N ARG A 35 -33.98 16.42 -32.56
CA ARG A 35 -34.43 15.81 -31.30
C ARG A 35 -33.69 14.50 -31.00
N ALA A 36 -33.56 13.61 -32.00
CA ALA A 36 -32.83 12.36 -31.87
C ALA A 36 -31.36 12.60 -31.48
N THR A 37 -30.74 13.63 -32.07
CA THR A 37 -29.37 14.05 -31.74
C THR A 37 -29.27 14.53 -30.30
N ALA A 38 -30.16 15.41 -29.85
CA ALA A 38 -30.16 15.90 -28.47
C ALA A 38 -30.34 14.76 -27.45
N LEU A 39 -31.30 13.86 -27.70
CA LEU A 39 -31.55 12.69 -26.84
C LEU A 39 -30.38 11.71 -26.84
N ALA A 40 -29.79 11.43 -28.01
CA ALA A 40 -28.64 10.54 -28.12
C ALA A 40 -27.42 11.07 -27.36
N ALA A 41 -27.15 12.37 -27.41
CA ALA A 41 -26.04 12.99 -26.69
C ALA A 41 -26.20 12.86 -25.17
N LEU A 42 -27.41 13.10 -24.64
CA LEU A 42 -27.70 12.92 -23.22
C LEU A 42 -27.62 11.45 -22.81
N ALA A 43 -28.19 10.55 -23.61
CA ALA A 43 -28.18 9.11 -23.34
C ALA A 43 -26.76 8.52 -23.36
N GLU A 44 -25.90 8.96 -24.29
CA GLU A 44 -24.50 8.53 -24.33
C GLU A 44 -23.76 8.90 -23.04
N GLY A 45 -23.88 10.15 -22.57
CA GLY A 45 -23.27 10.58 -21.31
C GLY A 45 -23.78 9.77 -20.12
N GLN A 46 -25.08 9.47 -20.08
CA GLN A 46 -25.68 8.63 -19.03
C GLN A 46 -25.13 7.20 -19.07
N TYR A 47 -24.98 6.60 -20.24
CA TYR A 47 -24.45 5.24 -20.36
C TYR A 47 -22.96 5.15 -20.01
N GLN A 48 -22.17 6.15 -20.43
CA GLN A 48 -20.76 6.23 -20.02
C GLN A 48 -20.62 6.35 -18.50
N HIS A 49 -21.48 7.15 -17.86
CA HIS A 49 -21.48 7.26 -16.41
C HIS A 49 -21.92 5.96 -15.73
N GLN A 50 -22.92 5.25 -16.26
CA GLN A 50 -23.32 3.93 -15.76
C GLN A 50 -22.22 2.87 -15.90
N GLU A 51 -21.49 2.86 -17.01
CA GLU A 51 -20.34 1.98 -17.21
C GLU A 51 -19.22 2.30 -16.20
N TRP A 52 -18.96 3.58 -15.95
CA TRP A 52 -18.04 4.00 -14.89
C TRP A 52 -18.52 3.54 -13.51
N ILE A 53 -19.80 3.71 -13.16
CA ILE A 53 -20.37 3.23 -11.88
C ILE A 53 -20.15 1.71 -11.75
N LEU A 54 -20.46 0.94 -12.80
CA LEU A 54 -20.32 -0.51 -12.77
C LEU A 54 -18.87 -0.95 -12.51
N ARG A 55 -17.89 -0.22 -13.07
CA ARG A 55 -16.46 -0.46 -12.75
C ARG A 55 -16.15 -0.23 -11.28
N GLN A 56 -16.77 0.77 -10.64
CA GLN A 56 -16.56 1.03 -9.21
C GLN A 56 -17.19 -0.03 -8.30
N VAL A 57 -18.17 -0.81 -8.80
CA VAL A 57 -18.85 -1.86 -8.03
C VAL A 57 -17.91 -3.01 -7.67
N PHE A 58 -16.99 -3.37 -8.58
CA PHE A 58 -16.04 -4.46 -8.35
C PHE A 58 -14.67 -3.91 -7.95
N ALA A 59 -14.12 -4.41 -6.85
CA ALA A 59 -12.87 -3.88 -6.28
C ALA A 59 -11.67 -3.95 -7.23
N ASP A 60 -11.63 -4.94 -8.13
CA ASP A 60 -10.56 -5.15 -9.11
C ASP A 60 -10.64 -4.18 -10.30
N THR A 61 -11.79 -3.57 -10.56
CA THR A 61 -11.99 -2.59 -11.64
C THR A 61 -12.22 -1.16 -11.15
N ALA A 62 -12.33 -0.99 -9.83
CA ALA A 62 -12.59 0.27 -9.16
C ALA A 62 -11.38 1.19 -9.17
N ASP A 63 -11.64 2.49 -9.20
CA ASP A 63 -10.63 3.53 -9.01
C ASP A 63 -10.25 3.61 -7.52
N THR A 64 -9.10 4.22 -7.22
CA THR A 64 -8.45 4.30 -5.91
C THR A 64 -9.42 4.54 -4.73
N ALA A 65 -10.29 5.55 -4.82
CA ALA A 65 -11.19 5.92 -3.73
C ALA A 65 -12.26 4.84 -3.44
N TYR A 66 -12.75 4.16 -4.47
CA TYR A 66 -13.73 3.09 -4.32
C TYR A 66 -13.07 1.78 -3.91
N LEU A 67 -11.86 1.48 -4.39
CA LEU A 67 -11.04 0.38 -3.89
C LEU A 67 -10.82 0.51 -2.37
N GLU A 68 -10.43 1.70 -1.90
CA GLU A 68 -10.26 1.95 -0.47
C GLU A 68 -11.56 1.75 0.32
N ARG A 69 -12.70 2.14 -0.26
CA ARG A 69 -14.01 1.89 0.35
C ARG A 69 -14.33 0.39 0.46
N HIS A 70 -14.01 -0.41 -0.56
CA HIS A 70 -14.10 -1.87 -0.49
C HIS A 70 -13.19 -2.45 0.60
N CYS A 71 -11.94 -2.00 0.66
CA CYS A 71 -10.97 -2.41 1.68
C CYS A 71 -11.44 -2.06 3.11
N ALA A 72 -12.03 -0.87 3.31
CA ALA A 72 -12.49 -0.41 4.60
C ALA A 72 -13.58 -1.31 5.21
N MET A 73 -14.42 -1.95 4.39
CA MET A 73 -15.42 -2.94 4.84
C MET A 73 -14.77 -4.13 5.58
N TYR A 74 -13.51 -4.44 5.25
CA TYR A 74 -12.72 -5.50 5.86
C TYR A 74 -11.67 -4.99 6.84
N ARG A 75 -11.73 -3.71 7.24
CA ARG A 75 -10.73 -3.04 8.11
C ARG A 75 -9.32 -3.12 7.55
N ILE A 76 -9.20 -3.02 6.23
CA ILE A 76 -7.92 -2.90 5.54
C ILE A 76 -7.78 -1.44 5.12
N TRP A 77 -6.68 -0.81 5.53
CA TRP A 77 -6.31 0.55 5.12
C TRP A 77 -4.99 0.52 4.36
N ARG A 78 -4.85 1.48 3.45
CA ARG A 78 -3.63 1.68 2.66
C ARG A 78 -2.46 1.98 3.59
N LYS A 79 -1.32 1.35 3.34
CA LYS A 79 -0.09 1.71 4.05
C LYS A 79 0.41 3.05 3.56
N ALA A 80 0.62 3.97 4.50
CA ALA A 80 1.25 5.25 4.21
C ALA A 80 2.71 5.07 3.78
N ALA A 81 3.23 6.04 3.05
CA ALA A 81 4.66 6.12 2.75
C ALA A 81 5.44 6.28 4.06
N ALA A 82 6.61 5.65 4.16
CA ALA A 82 7.54 5.82 5.27
C ALA A 82 8.77 6.60 4.82
N ALA A 83 9.32 7.44 5.70
CA ALA A 83 10.59 8.10 5.47
C ALA A 83 11.76 7.14 5.75
N ALA A 84 12.83 7.29 4.98
CA ALA A 84 14.07 6.59 5.27
C ALA A 84 14.65 7.08 6.60
N ALA A 85 15.26 6.18 7.36
CA ALA A 85 15.93 6.49 8.61
C ALA A 85 17.23 5.72 8.72
N GLY A 86 18.14 6.27 9.52
CA GLY A 86 19.43 5.65 9.76
C GLY A 86 20.36 6.58 10.50
N SER A 87 21.60 6.68 10.03
CA SER A 87 22.67 7.35 10.75
C SER A 87 23.51 8.22 9.85
N ILE A 88 24.01 9.33 10.40
CA ILE A 88 24.92 10.26 9.74
C ILE A 88 26.17 10.44 10.58
N ARG A 89 27.32 10.41 9.91
CA ARG A 89 28.62 10.76 10.47
C ARG A 89 28.95 12.21 10.12
N ILE A 90 29.29 12.99 11.14
CA ILE A 90 29.65 14.40 11.03
C ILE A 90 31.04 14.59 11.64
N SER A 91 31.87 15.40 10.98
CA SER A 91 33.23 15.74 11.42
C SER A 91 33.33 17.19 11.90
N GLY A 92 34.29 17.46 12.80
CA GLY A 92 34.53 18.80 13.34
C GLY A 92 35.56 18.83 14.46
N ALA A 93 35.61 19.95 15.18
CA ALA A 93 36.47 20.11 16.35
C ALA A 93 36.08 19.10 17.44
N PRO A 94 37.04 18.51 18.17
CA PRO A 94 36.76 17.54 19.22
C PRO A 94 35.86 18.09 20.34
N ASN A 95 35.01 17.23 20.90
CA ASN A 95 34.08 17.56 22.00
C ASN A 95 33.06 18.68 21.67
N THR A 96 32.75 18.91 20.41
CA THR A 96 31.75 19.89 19.96
C THR A 96 30.35 19.31 20.04
N VAL A 97 29.42 20.04 20.67
CA VAL A 97 28.03 19.62 20.82
C VAL A 97 27.24 19.92 19.54
N LEU A 98 26.49 18.92 19.07
CA LEU A 98 25.63 18.97 17.90
C LEU A 98 24.15 18.99 18.36
N PRO A 99 23.36 20.01 18.02
CA PRO A 99 21.94 20.03 18.36
C PRO A 99 21.15 19.00 17.53
N VAL A 100 19.95 18.67 18.01
CA VAL A 100 18.95 17.98 17.18
C VAL A 100 18.45 18.93 16.09
N GLY A 101 18.05 18.39 14.94
CA GLY A 101 17.41 19.15 13.88
C GLY A 101 18.33 19.72 12.81
N LEU A 102 19.62 19.33 12.78
CA LEU A 102 20.55 19.73 11.72
C LEU A 102 20.10 19.15 10.38
N VAL A 103 20.02 19.99 9.36
CA VAL A 103 19.58 19.61 8.02
C VAL A 103 20.78 19.33 7.13
N THR A 104 20.77 18.16 6.49
CA THR A 104 21.75 17.75 5.48
C THR A 104 21.07 17.47 4.14
N GLN A 105 21.83 17.60 3.05
CA GLN A 105 21.34 17.37 1.70
C GLN A 105 22.21 16.39 0.92
N VAL A 106 21.54 15.59 0.10
CA VAL A 106 22.13 14.75 -0.97
C VAL A 106 21.35 15.07 -2.24
N GLY A 107 21.94 15.83 -3.16
CA GLY A 107 21.21 16.39 -4.30
C GLY A 107 20.03 17.25 -3.82
N ASP A 108 18.82 16.92 -4.29
CA ASP A 108 17.59 17.62 -3.91
C ASP A 108 16.89 17.04 -2.67
N ILE A 109 17.43 15.96 -2.08
CA ILE A 109 16.80 15.28 -0.93
C ILE A 109 17.42 15.78 0.37
N ALA A 110 16.56 16.19 1.30
CA ALA A 110 16.95 16.69 2.60
C ALA A 110 16.70 15.66 3.73
N TYR A 111 17.65 15.59 4.66
CA TYR A 111 17.62 14.74 5.85
C TYR A 111 17.82 15.60 7.09
N GLN A 112 17.36 15.11 8.23
CA GLN A 112 17.45 15.83 9.49
C GLN A 112 17.92 14.93 10.63
N THR A 113 18.82 15.44 11.48
CA THR A 113 19.21 14.74 12.71
C THR A 113 18.04 14.65 13.68
N SER A 114 17.77 13.44 14.16
CA SER A 114 16.68 13.13 15.09
C SER A 114 17.12 13.08 16.55
N ALA A 115 18.43 13.13 16.79
CA ALA A 115 19.03 13.17 18.12
C ALA A 115 20.12 14.25 18.18
N ALA A 116 20.38 14.75 19.38
CA ALA A 116 21.60 15.52 19.65
C ALA A 116 22.81 14.57 19.74
N GLY A 117 24.01 15.11 19.57
CA GLY A 117 25.24 14.35 19.68
C GLY A 117 26.42 15.21 20.07
N GLN A 118 27.60 14.60 20.15
CA GLN A 118 28.86 15.29 20.40
C GLN A 118 29.95 14.61 19.59
N THR A 119 30.88 15.40 19.04
CA THR A 119 32.09 14.85 18.41
C THR A 119 33.03 14.26 19.46
N ASP A 120 33.61 13.11 19.16
CA ASP A 120 34.58 12.44 20.02
C ASP A 120 35.96 13.15 20.00
N SER A 121 36.96 12.56 20.67
CA SER A 121 38.33 13.09 20.69
C SER A 121 39.00 13.11 19.32
N SER A 122 38.50 12.33 18.35
CA SER A 122 38.96 12.33 16.95
C SER A 122 38.19 13.31 16.06
N GLY A 123 37.21 14.03 16.63
CA GLY A 123 36.40 15.00 15.91
C GLY A 123 35.24 14.39 15.12
N GLN A 124 34.78 13.17 15.45
CA GLN A 124 33.71 12.48 14.72
C GLN A 124 32.47 12.26 15.61
N ALA A 125 31.28 12.38 15.03
CA ALA A 125 30.01 12.06 15.70
C ALA A 125 29.14 11.20 14.78
N LEU A 126 28.56 10.12 15.33
CA LEU A 126 27.55 9.31 14.65
C LEU A 126 26.17 9.61 15.27
N ILE A 127 25.25 10.15 14.48
CA ILE A 127 23.96 10.65 14.96
C ILE A 127 22.82 10.00 14.17
N ALA A 128 21.73 9.66 14.85
CA ALA A 128 20.52 9.16 14.19
C ALA A 128 19.86 10.27 13.37
N CYS A 129 19.47 9.97 12.13
CA CYS A 129 18.81 10.91 11.24
C CYS A 129 17.71 10.23 10.40
N HIS A 130 16.84 11.04 9.82
CA HIS A 130 15.76 10.59 8.94
C HIS A 130 15.60 11.54 7.76
N CYS A 131 15.04 11.01 6.67
CA CYS A 131 14.66 11.80 5.50
C CYS A 131 13.47 12.71 5.84
N LEU A 132 13.50 13.97 5.39
CA LEU A 132 12.39 14.90 5.59
C LEU A 132 11.19 14.59 4.69
N SER A 133 11.44 13.96 3.54
CA SER A 133 10.38 13.42 2.67
C SER A 133 10.15 11.93 2.94
N THR A 134 8.91 11.49 2.80
CA THR A 134 8.54 10.07 2.78
C THR A 134 8.73 9.49 1.37
N GLY A 135 8.97 8.19 1.28
CA GLY A 135 9.09 7.48 0.00
C GLY A 135 10.43 6.74 -0.16
N ALA A 136 10.49 5.85 -1.15
CA ALA A 136 11.68 5.06 -1.44
C ALA A 136 12.85 5.91 -1.97
N ALA A 137 12.55 7.08 -2.54
CA ALA A 137 13.55 8.03 -3.03
C ALA A 137 14.49 8.53 -1.92
N GLY A 138 14.04 8.53 -0.65
CA GLY A 138 14.87 8.93 0.49
C GLY A 138 15.92 7.90 0.89
N ASN A 139 15.92 6.69 0.31
CA ASN A 139 16.95 5.71 0.61
C ASN A 139 18.27 6.09 -0.08
N GLN A 140 19.39 5.82 0.59
CA GLN A 140 20.73 6.06 0.03
C GLN A 140 21.60 4.81 0.21
N PRO A 141 22.56 4.56 -0.71
CA PRO A 141 23.63 3.62 -0.47
C PRO A 141 24.39 3.96 0.82
N ASP A 142 24.97 2.95 1.46
CA ASP A 142 25.80 3.16 2.64
C ASP A 142 27.00 4.06 2.31
N ASN A 143 27.35 4.92 3.27
CA ASN A 143 28.44 5.89 3.17
C ASN A 143 28.26 6.93 2.03
N THR A 144 27.02 7.39 1.83
CA THR A 144 26.72 8.44 0.85
C THR A 144 27.18 9.82 1.35
N PRO A 145 28.00 10.57 0.59
CA PRO A 145 28.36 11.94 0.94
C PRO A 145 27.15 12.86 0.98
N ALA A 146 27.07 13.69 2.03
CA ALA A 146 26.03 14.67 2.24
C ALA A 146 26.62 16.01 2.68
N LYS A 147 25.85 17.10 2.54
CA LYS A 147 26.28 18.44 2.97
C LYS A 147 25.33 19.03 4.00
N LEU A 148 25.86 19.52 5.10
CA LEU A 148 25.13 20.32 6.09
C LEU A 148 24.77 21.69 5.50
N GLN A 149 23.50 22.08 5.60
CA GLN A 149 23.05 23.39 5.10
C GLN A 149 23.51 24.56 5.97
N SER A 150 23.60 24.35 7.28
CA SER A 150 24.01 25.36 8.25
C SER A 150 24.81 24.69 9.37
N PRO A 151 26.09 24.34 9.11
CA PRO A 151 26.93 23.69 10.11
C PRO A 151 27.15 24.64 11.31
N PRO A 152 26.98 24.15 12.56
CA PRO A 152 27.36 24.91 13.75
C PRO A 152 28.85 25.27 13.75
N ALA A 153 29.23 26.28 14.54
CA ALA A 153 30.64 26.66 14.67
C ALA A 153 31.50 25.47 15.14
N GLY A 154 32.61 25.22 14.44
CA GLY A 154 33.50 24.10 14.71
C GLY A 154 33.11 22.78 14.04
N ILE A 155 32.03 22.72 13.26
CA ILE A 155 31.62 21.55 12.51
C ILE A 155 31.90 21.74 11.02
N GLU A 156 32.38 20.69 10.35
CA GLU A 156 32.61 20.70 8.91
C GLU A 156 31.28 20.64 8.14
N ALA A 157 31.24 21.23 6.95
CA ALA A 157 30.04 21.20 6.12
C ALA A 157 29.80 19.83 5.47
N ASP A 158 30.87 19.07 5.23
CA ASP A 158 30.78 17.73 4.65
C ASP A 158 30.40 16.71 5.75
N ALA A 159 29.49 15.82 5.40
CA ALA A 159 29.00 14.75 6.26
C ALA A 159 28.81 13.47 5.43
N VAL A 160 28.60 12.34 6.09
CA VAL A 160 28.41 11.05 5.41
C VAL A 160 27.21 10.34 6.02
N LEU A 161 26.18 10.06 5.22
CA LEU A 161 25.10 9.16 5.61
C LEU A 161 25.66 7.74 5.66
N THR A 162 25.83 7.18 6.85
CA THR A 162 26.39 5.84 7.05
C THR A 162 25.37 4.76 6.71
N SER A 163 24.09 5.02 6.97
CA SER A 163 22.97 4.20 6.52
C SER A 163 21.71 5.06 6.37
N MET A 164 20.92 4.79 5.34
CA MET A 164 19.64 5.48 5.14
C MET A 164 18.67 4.57 4.38
N VAL A 165 17.87 3.82 5.13
CA VAL A 165 17.01 2.74 4.62
C VAL A 165 15.60 2.80 5.21
N GLY A 166 14.70 1.95 4.73
CA GLY A 166 13.33 1.84 5.25
C GLY A 166 12.35 2.86 4.67
N GLY A 167 12.82 3.75 3.79
CA GLY A 167 11.96 4.60 2.98
C GLY A 167 11.13 3.74 2.05
N THR A 168 9.81 3.91 2.09
CA THR A 168 8.87 3.14 1.27
C THR A 168 7.81 4.06 0.71
N ASP A 169 7.44 3.87 -0.55
CA ASP A 169 6.37 4.62 -1.18
C ASP A 169 5.01 4.25 -0.58
N ILE A 170 4.04 5.11 -0.81
CA ILE A 170 2.66 4.80 -0.49
C ILE A 170 2.25 3.51 -1.22
N GLU A 171 1.54 2.62 -0.53
CA GLU A 171 1.12 1.34 -1.11
C GLU A 171 0.31 1.58 -2.39
N SER A 172 0.63 0.84 -3.46
CA SER A 172 -0.04 0.96 -4.74
C SER A 172 -1.43 0.32 -4.74
N ASP A 173 -2.29 0.69 -5.70
CA ASP A 173 -3.64 0.11 -5.84
C ASP A 173 -3.57 -1.41 -6.06
N ALA A 174 -2.62 -1.88 -6.85
CA ALA A 174 -2.41 -3.31 -7.09
C ALA A 174 -2.07 -4.07 -5.79
N ALA A 175 -1.14 -3.54 -4.98
CA ALA A 175 -0.76 -4.17 -3.71
C ALA A 175 -1.90 -4.14 -2.67
N LEU A 176 -2.67 -3.05 -2.63
CA LEU A 176 -3.86 -2.94 -1.77
C LEU A 176 -4.95 -3.94 -2.20
N LEU A 177 -5.21 -4.06 -3.50
CA LEU A 177 -6.14 -5.03 -4.07
C LEU A 177 -5.70 -6.47 -3.74
N ASP A 178 -4.42 -6.80 -3.89
CA ASP A 178 -3.90 -8.13 -3.55
C ASP A 178 -4.13 -8.50 -2.09
N ARG A 179 -3.94 -7.55 -1.16
CA ARG A 179 -4.25 -7.75 0.26
C ARG A 179 -5.75 -8.00 0.49
N LEU A 180 -6.61 -7.23 -0.19
CA LEU A 180 -8.06 -7.42 -0.12
C LEU A 180 -8.46 -8.81 -0.66
N LEU A 181 -8.00 -9.18 -1.85
CA LEU A 181 -8.30 -10.47 -2.48
C LEU A 181 -7.80 -11.64 -1.63
N SER A 182 -6.61 -11.50 -1.02
CA SER A 182 -6.08 -12.50 -0.08
C SER A 182 -7.03 -12.67 1.11
N ARG A 183 -7.49 -11.56 1.71
CA ARG A 183 -8.46 -11.58 2.82
C ARG A 183 -9.83 -12.18 2.44
N LEU A 184 -10.26 -11.99 1.19
CA LEU A 184 -11.51 -12.55 0.67
C LEU A 184 -11.42 -14.05 0.38
N ARG A 185 -10.30 -14.50 -0.20
CA ARG A 185 -10.04 -15.92 -0.51
C ARG A 185 -9.79 -16.75 0.75
N GLN A 186 -9.29 -16.11 1.80
CA GLN A 186 -8.94 -16.75 3.07
C GLN A 186 -9.67 -16.07 4.23
N PRO A 187 -11.01 -16.22 4.31
CA PRO A 187 -11.79 -15.65 5.39
C PRO A 187 -11.39 -16.33 6.71
N PRO A 188 -11.19 -15.56 7.79
CA PRO A 188 -11.00 -16.12 9.12
C PRO A 188 -12.21 -16.97 9.49
N ALA A 189 -12.00 -18.26 9.74
CA ALA A 189 -13.07 -19.22 10.01
C ALA A 189 -12.97 -19.81 11.43
N GLY A 190 -12.14 -19.24 12.29
CA GLY A 190 -11.98 -19.66 13.68
C GLY A 190 -11.34 -21.05 13.83
N GLY A 191 -10.61 -21.51 12.80
CA GLY A 191 -9.96 -22.83 12.83
C GLY A 191 -9.82 -23.53 11.48
N ASN A 192 -9.77 -22.82 10.36
CA ASN A 192 -9.33 -23.44 9.10
C ASN A 192 -7.79 -23.53 9.07
N ALA A 193 -7.22 -24.34 8.17
CA ALA A 193 -5.76 -24.53 8.10
C ALA A 193 -4.97 -23.21 7.94
N TYR A 194 -5.56 -22.23 7.26
CA TYR A 194 -4.93 -20.92 7.06
C TYR A 194 -4.95 -20.05 8.33
N ASP A 195 -5.99 -20.15 9.16
CA ASP A 195 -6.05 -19.48 10.47
C ASP A 195 -4.89 -19.93 11.36
N TYR A 196 -4.63 -21.25 11.42
CA TYR A 196 -3.50 -21.81 12.16
C TYR A 196 -2.15 -21.35 11.61
N TYR A 197 -2.01 -21.29 10.28
CA TYR A 197 -0.80 -20.78 9.65
C TYR A 197 -0.55 -19.33 10.05
N ARG A 198 -1.58 -18.47 9.94
CA ARG A 198 -1.48 -17.05 10.33
C ARG A 198 -1.16 -16.87 11.80
N TRP A 199 -1.87 -17.56 12.69
CA TRP A 199 -1.61 -17.46 14.13
C TRP A 199 -0.21 -17.95 14.51
N ALA A 200 0.35 -18.93 13.79
CA ALA A 200 1.71 -19.38 13.99
C ALA A 200 2.74 -18.36 13.48
N MET A 201 2.52 -17.77 12.30
CA MET A 201 3.41 -16.73 11.74
C MET A 201 3.35 -15.41 12.52
N ASP A 202 2.26 -15.12 13.24
CA ASP A 202 2.16 -13.96 14.13
C ASP A 202 3.02 -14.10 15.41
N VAL A 203 3.51 -15.29 15.74
CA VAL A 203 4.41 -15.51 16.88
C VAL A 203 5.82 -15.01 16.53
N PRO A 204 6.39 -14.05 17.28
CA PRO A 204 7.75 -13.58 17.04
C PRO A 204 8.77 -14.72 17.06
N GLY A 205 9.63 -14.77 16.03
CA GLY A 205 10.67 -15.78 15.87
C GLY A 205 10.28 -17.00 15.03
N VAL A 206 9.00 -17.13 14.64
CA VAL A 206 8.56 -18.14 13.66
C VAL A 206 8.84 -17.65 12.24
N GLU A 207 9.62 -18.40 11.48
CA GLU A 207 10.00 -18.07 10.10
C GLU A 207 9.19 -18.88 9.08
N ALA A 208 8.79 -20.10 9.43
CA ALA A 208 7.89 -20.90 8.62
C ALA A 208 6.93 -21.71 9.48
N ALA A 209 5.72 -21.92 8.99
CA ALA A 209 4.70 -22.75 9.62
C ALA A 209 4.09 -23.72 8.60
N PHE A 210 3.90 -24.97 9.01
CA PHE A 210 3.28 -26.04 8.22
C PHE A 210 2.09 -26.58 9.00
N VAL A 211 0.91 -26.51 8.39
CA VAL A 211 -0.34 -26.90 9.04
C VAL A 211 -0.81 -28.24 8.48
N TYR A 212 -0.99 -29.21 9.37
CA TYR A 212 -1.43 -30.57 9.10
C TYR A 212 -2.79 -30.81 9.76
N PRO A 213 -3.90 -30.52 9.07
CA PRO A 213 -5.23 -30.79 9.61
C PRO A 213 -5.47 -32.31 9.70
N LEU A 214 -6.21 -32.74 10.72
CA LEU A 214 -6.68 -34.12 10.92
C LEU A 214 -5.58 -35.17 11.11
N ARG A 215 -4.32 -34.75 11.35
CA ARG A 215 -3.17 -35.66 11.49
C ARG A 215 -3.33 -36.68 12.63
N ARG A 216 -4.09 -36.33 13.67
CA ARG A 216 -4.43 -37.20 14.81
C ARG A 216 -5.93 -37.56 14.86
N GLY A 217 -6.65 -37.39 13.75
CA GLY A 217 -8.09 -37.65 13.64
C GLY A 217 -8.95 -36.38 13.66
N LEU A 218 -10.28 -36.58 13.59
CA LEU A 218 -11.28 -35.49 13.57
C LEU A 218 -11.13 -34.58 14.79
N GLY A 219 -11.19 -33.26 14.55
CA GLY A 219 -11.05 -32.25 15.60
C GLY A 219 -9.61 -31.91 16.01
N THR A 220 -8.60 -32.46 15.31
CA THR A 220 -7.18 -32.15 15.57
C THR A 220 -6.56 -31.37 14.42
N VAL A 221 -5.67 -30.44 14.76
CA VAL A 221 -4.79 -29.75 13.81
C VAL A 221 -3.41 -29.70 14.43
N ASP A 222 -2.41 -30.17 13.68
CA ASP A 222 -1.01 -30.11 14.09
C ASP A 222 -0.33 -29.00 13.30
N VAL A 223 0.45 -28.17 13.98
CA VAL A 223 1.23 -27.10 13.35
C VAL A 223 2.70 -27.34 13.68
N ALA A 224 3.52 -27.49 12.64
CA ALA A 224 4.97 -27.51 12.78
C ALA A 224 5.51 -26.12 12.46
N ILE A 225 6.41 -25.61 13.29
CA ILE A 225 7.02 -24.29 13.13
C ILE A 225 8.53 -24.42 13.04
N LEU A 226 9.16 -23.53 12.28
CA LEU A 226 10.61 -23.40 12.16
C LEU A 226 11.03 -21.98 12.57
N THR A 227 12.21 -21.85 13.17
CA THR A 227 12.85 -20.57 13.48
C THR A 227 14.15 -20.45 12.70
N ALA A 228 14.67 -19.22 12.57
CA ALA A 228 15.93 -18.94 11.87
C ALA A 228 17.15 -19.69 12.43
N SER A 229 17.11 -20.04 13.72
CA SER A 229 18.16 -20.79 14.40
C SER A 229 17.90 -22.30 14.50
N GLY A 230 16.84 -22.81 13.86
CA GLY A 230 16.50 -24.23 13.83
C GLY A 230 15.27 -24.57 14.70
N LEU A 231 15.46 -25.42 15.72
CA LEU A 231 14.37 -25.90 16.56
C LEU A 231 13.83 -24.76 17.46
N PRO A 232 12.51 -24.53 17.48
CA PRO A 232 11.91 -23.51 18.34
C PRO A 232 12.07 -23.87 19.83
N SER A 233 12.24 -22.85 20.67
CA SER A 233 12.20 -23.05 22.13
C SER A 233 10.79 -23.46 22.59
N PRO A 234 10.64 -24.15 23.74
CA PRO A 234 9.34 -24.54 24.27
C PRO A 234 8.35 -23.38 24.46
N ASP A 235 8.86 -22.17 24.72
CA ASP A 235 8.03 -20.97 24.86
C ASP A 235 7.45 -20.52 23.52
N VAL A 236 8.23 -20.57 22.44
CA VAL A 236 7.78 -20.27 21.08
C VAL A 236 6.75 -21.30 20.61
N VAL A 237 6.91 -22.58 20.97
CA VAL A 237 5.92 -23.63 20.66
C VAL A 237 4.59 -23.42 21.41
N ARG A 238 4.62 -22.83 22.61
CA ARG A 238 3.41 -22.59 23.44
C ARG A 238 2.76 -21.22 23.20
N ALA A 239 3.46 -20.30 22.55
CA ALA A 239 3.00 -18.94 22.27
C ALA A 239 1.80 -18.80 21.30
N PRO A 240 1.58 -19.67 20.28
CA PRO A 240 0.44 -19.49 19.40
C PRO A 240 -0.84 -19.60 20.22
N ARG A 241 -1.60 -18.50 20.31
CA ARG A 241 -2.91 -18.43 20.97
C ARG A 241 -3.95 -19.12 20.09
N VAL A 242 -3.78 -20.42 19.87
CA VAL A 242 -4.85 -21.25 19.34
C VAL A 242 -5.96 -21.24 20.40
N PRO A 243 -7.19 -20.81 20.07
CA PRO A 243 -8.31 -20.96 20.99
C PRO A 243 -8.39 -22.43 21.35
N LYS A 244 -8.18 -22.78 22.63
CA LYS A 244 -8.29 -24.18 23.09
C LYS A 244 -9.67 -24.68 22.68
N LEU A 245 -9.73 -25.51 21.64
CA LEU A 245 -10.89 -26.34 21.37
C LEU A 245 -11.05 -27.18 22.63
N ARG A 246 -12.10 -26.85 23.38
CA ARG A 246 -12.50 -27.49 24.62
C ARG A 246 -12.59 -28.99 24.35
N THR A 247 -11.68 -29.78 24.92
CA THR A 247 -11.78 -31.24 24.88
C THR A 247 -13.09 -31.62 25.56
N PRO A 248 -14.00 -32.38 24.90
CA PRO A 248 -15.09 -33.01 25.64
C PRO A 248 -14.47 -33.98 26.65
N ARG A 249 -15.09 -34.05 27.83
CA ARG A 249 -14.68 -34.94 28.93
C ARG A 249 -14.74 -36.40 28.50
#